data_AF-A0A447TEM2-F1
#
_entry.id   AF-A0A447TEM2-F1
#
_cell.length_a   1.000
_cell.length_b   1.000
_cell.length_c   1.000
_cell.angle_alpha   90.00
_cell.angle_beta   90.00
_cell.angle_gamma   90.00
#
_symmetry.space_group_name_H-M   'P 1'
#
loop_
_entity.id
_entity.type
_entity.pdbx_description
1 polymer ?
#
loop_
_entity_poly.entity_id
_entity_poly.type
_entity_poly.pdbx_seq_one_letter_code
_entity_poly.pdbx_strand_id
1 'polypeptide(L)'
;MRDACLAQPTADNELAYADLLLDQKRLAEAEPALAALARNGQRLSAGQRQTLKDLLAGQALIRAEQARAAGQPRQADDILRQAALAAPDNPRLQRALAEGDMASGRWDAARAGWTRYWRRGRTTTKPAWRCWTRTSAPAGWVRPGPAPIFCRSRNRAGTPISC
;
A
#
# COMPACT_ATOMS: atom_id res chain seq x y z
N MET A 1 37.70 -23.91 -12.18
CA MET A 1 37.55 -22.55 -11.64
C MET A 1 36.11 -22.38 -11.23
N ARG A 2 35.85 -22.51 -9.93
CA ARG A 2 34.54 -22.69 -9.31
C ARG A 2 34.09 -21.38 -8.65
N ASP A 3 32.84 -21.02 -8.89
CA ASP A 3 31.93 -20.36 -7.94
C ASP A 3 32.24 -18.93 -7.48
N ALA A 4 32.70 -18.06 -8.39
CA ALA A 4 32.64 -16.62 -8.18
C ALA A 4 31.50 -16.02 -9.03
N CYS A 5 30.59 -15.27 -8.38
CA CYS A 5 29.56 -14.39 -8.98
C CYS A 5 28.14 -14.93 -9.18
N LEU A 6 27.53 -15.56 -8.17
CA LEU A 6 26.11 -15.28 -7.90
C LEU A 6 26.06 -14.49 -6.60
N ALA A 7 26.06 -13.15 -6.71
CA ALA A 7 25.76 -12.31 -5.57
C ALA A 7 24.43 -12.78 -4.98
N GLN A 8 24.40 -13.07 -3.67
CA GLN A 8 23.14 -13.46 -3.02
C GLN A 8 22.11 -12.36 -3.28
N PRO A 9 20.88 -12.72 -3.71
CA PRO A 9 19.83 -11.74 -3.89
C PRO A 9 19.66 -10.96 -2.59
N THR A 10 19.64 -9.63 -2.70
CA THR A 10 19.39 -8.77 -1.54
C THR A 10 17.95 -8.95 -1.07
N ALA A 11 17.67 -8.59 0.18
CA ALA A 11 16.31 -8.62 0.71
C ALA A 11 15.33 -7.78 -0.14
N ASP A 12 15.80 -6.68 -0.75
CA ASP A 12 14.99 -5.87 -1.65
C ASP A 12 14.64 -6.61 -2.95
N ASN A 13 15.59 -7.38 -3.50
CA ASN A 13 15.35 -8.19 -4.69
C ASN A 13 14.36 -9.33 -4.38
N GLU A 14 14.49 -9.97 -3.21
CA GLU A 14 13.56 -11.02 -2.78
C GLU A 14 12.14 -10.49 -2.57
N LEU A 15 11.99 -9.31 -1.97
CA LEU A 15 10.69 -8.64 -1.78
C LEU A 15 10.06 -8.25 -3.12
N ALA A 16 10.84 -7.66 -4.03
CA ALA A 16 10.36 -7.27 -5.37
C ALA A 16 9.95 -8.51 -6.19
N TYR A 17 10.69 -9.60 -6.07
CA TYR A 17 10.35 -10.86 -6.72
C TYR A 17 9.05 -11.45 -6.18
N ALA A 18 8.86 -11.46 -4.86
CA ALA A 18 7.62 -11.92 -4.25
C ALA A 18 6.41 -11.07 -4.66
N ASP A 19 6.57 -9.75 -4.75
CA ASP A 19 5.53 -8.83 -5.24
C ASP A 19 5.11 -9.16 -6.68
N LEU A 20 6.10 -9.33 -7.57
CA LEU A 20 5.86 -9.72 -8.96
C LEU A 20 5.10 -11.06 -9.07
N LEU A 21 5.41 -12.04 -8.23
CA LEU A 21 4.71 -13.32 -8.21
C LEU A 21 3.25 -13.17 -7.76
N LEU A 22 2.98 -12.32 -6.76
CA LEU A 22 1.63 -12.04 -6.31
C LEU A 22 0.82 -11.30 -7.38
N ASP A 23 1.41 -10.34 -8.08
CA ASP A 23 0.77 -9.62 -9.19
C ASP A 23 0.38 -10.56 -10.34
N GLN A 24 1.20 -11.58 -10.61
CA GLN A 24 0.91 -12.64 -11.58
C GLN A 24 -0.09 -13.69 -11.04
N LYS A 25 -0.60 -13.52 -9.82
CA LYS A 25 -1.43 -14.51 -9.10
C LYS A 25 -0.78 -15.90 -8.95
N ARG A 26 0.56 -15.98 -9.03
CA ARG A 26 1.36 -17.21 -8.91
C ARG A 26 1.61 -17.55 -7.45
N LEU A 27 0.52 -17.78 -6.72
CA LEU A 27 0.53 -17.95 -5.28
C LEU A 27 1.44 -19.10 -4.81
N ALA A 28 1.42 -20.23 -5.50
CA ALA A 28 2.21 -21.41 -5.15
C ALA A 28 3.74 -21.14 -5.16
N GLU A 29 4.18 -20.20 -5.98
CA GLU A 29 5.59 -19.81 -6.09
C GLU A 29 5.94 -18.66 -5.15
N ALA A 30 5.00 -17.74 -4.91
CA ALA A 30 5.17 -16.63 -3.98
C ALA A 30 5.29 -17.10 -2.52
N GLU A 31 4.55 -18.15 -2.17
CA GLU A 31 4.48 -18.72 -0.82
C GLU A 31 5.83 -19.10 -0.20
N PRO A 32 6.66 -19.95 -0.83
CA PRO A 32 7.95 -20.30 -0.27
C PRO A 32 8.89 -19.09 -0.16
N ALA A 33 8.82 -18.15 -1.10
CA ALA A 33 9.63 -16.93 -1.06
C ALA A 33 9.24 -16.04 0.14
N LEU A 34 7.95 -15.80 0.35
CA LEU A 34 7.45 -15.03 1.49
C LEU A 34 7.71 -15.72 2.83
N ALA A 35 7.61 -17.06 2.88
CA ALA A 35 7.93 -17.83 4.08
C ALA A 35 9.43 -17.73 4.44
N ALA A 36 10.32 -17.77 3.45
CA ALA A 36 11.75 -17.56 3.66
C ALA A 36 12.06 -16.15 4.18
N LEU A 37 11.47 -15.12 3.57
CA LEU A 37 11.57 -13.73 4.01
C LEU A 37 11.06 -13.52 5.45
N ALA A 38 9.95 -14.17 5.82
CA ALA A 38 9.39 -14.11 7.17
C ALA A 38 10.32 -14.74 8.22
N ARG A 39 10.97 -15.86 7.90
CA ARG A 39 11.98 -16.50 8.77
C ARG A 39 13.21 -15.62 8.95
N ASN A 40 13.63 -14.92 7.90
CA ASN A 40 14.76 -14.01 7.90
C ASN A 40 14.41 -12.59 8.39
N GLY A 41 13.19 -12.39 8.92
CA GLY A 41 12.63 -11.08 9.25
C GLY A 41 13.43 -10.24 10.26
N GLN A 42 14.30 -10.86 11.06
CA GLN A 42 15.19 -10.14 11.98
C GLN A 42 16.29 -9.34 11.27
N ARG A 43 16.65 -9.73 10.04
CA ARG A 43 17.65 -9.04 9.21
C ARG A 43 17.06 -7.91 8.37
N LEU A 44 15.73 -7.79 8.33
CA LEU A 44 15.02 -6.80 7.53
C LEU A 44 14.95 -5.45 8.28
N SER A 45 15.21 -4.37 7.54
CA SER A 45 14.96 -3.01 8.01
C SER A 45 13.48 -2.78 8.34
N ALA A 46 13.16 -1.70 9.05
CA ALA A 46 11.77 -1.37 9.36
C ALA A 46 10.89 -1.19 8.11
N GLY A 47 11.44 -0.57 7.06
CA GLY A 47 10.75 -0.42 5.77
C GLY A 47 10.49 -1.76 5.08
N GLN A 48 11.51 -2.62 4.99
CA GLN A 48 11.39 -3.96 4.39
C GLN A 48 10.41 -4.84 5.16
N ARG A 49 10.37 -4.77 6.49
CA ARG A 49 9.38 -5.47 7.31
C ARG A 49 7.96 -4.98 7.04
N GLN A 50 7.78 -3.70 6.79
CA GLN A 50 6.48 -3.16 6.40
C GLN A 50 6.06 -3.68 5.02
N THR A 51 6.96 -3.65 4.04
CA THR A 51 6.72 -4.24 2.71
C THR A 51 6.34 -5.71 2.82
N LEU A 52 7.07 -6.50 3.60
CA LEU A 52 6.74 -7.91 3.83
C LEU A 52 5.32 -8.11 4.39
N LYS A 53 4.91 -7.28 5.36
CA LYS A 53 3.54 -7.33 5.91
C LYS A 53 2.48 -7.02 4.84
N ASP A 54 2.75 -6.05 3.98
CA ASP A 54 1.84 -5.69 2.89
C ASP A 54 1.74 -6.80 1.83
N LEU A 55 2.84 -7.49 1.54
CA LEU A 55 2.87 -8.67 0.67
C LEU A 55 2.13 -9.86 1.27
N LEU A 56 2.32 -10.16 2.56
CA LEU A 56 1.58 -11.21 3.27
C LEU A 56 0.07 -10.92 3.29
N ALA A 57 -0.32 -9.65 3.41
CA ALA A 57 -1.71 -9.23 3.27
C ALA A 57 -2.24 -9.44 1.84
N GLY A 58 -1.43 -9.15 0.82
CA GLY A 58 -1.73 -9.45 -0.58
C GLY A 58 -1.93 -10.95 -0.84
N GLN A 59 -1.04 -11.78 -0.31
CA GLN A 59 -1.13 -13.23 -0.37
C GLN A 59 -2.44 -13.75 0.25
N ALA A 60 -2.83 -13.24 1.41
CA ALA A 60 -4.06 -13.63 2.08
C ALA A 60 -5.31 -13.26 1.26
N LEU A 61 -5.31 -12.11 0.58
CA LEU A 61 -6.40 -11.71 -0.31
C LEU A 61 -6.57 -12.69 -1.48
N ILE A 62 -5.46 -13.06 -2.14
CA ILE A 62 -5.49 -14.02 -3.25
C ILE A 62 -6.00 -15.39 -2.77
N ARG A 63 -5.53 -15.87 -1.61
CA ARG A 63 -6.03 -17.12 -1.00
C ARG A 63 -7.53 -17.05 -0.69
N ALA A 64 -8.01 -15.93 -0.15
CA ALA A 64 -9.42 -15.74 0.14
C ALA A 64 -10.26 -15.71 -1.15
N GLU A 65 -9.79 -15.06 -2.22
CA GLU A 65 -10.43 -15.09 -3.53
C GLU A 65 -10.54 -16.53 -4.07
N GLN A 66 -9.46 -17.31 -4.00
CA GLN A 66 -9.46 -18.71 -4.43
C GLN A 66 -10.43 -19.57 -3.62
N ALA A 67 -10.47 -19.40 -2.29
CA ALA A 67 -11.42 -20.10 -1.43
C ALA A 67 -12.87 -19.71 -1.73
N ARG A 68 -13.16 -18.42 -2.02
CA ARG A 68 -14.50 -17.99 -2.48
C ARG A 68 -14.86 -18.62 -3.82
N ALA A 69 -13.94 -18.65 -4.77
CA ALA A 69 -14.14 -19.27 -6.08
C ALA A 69 -14.37 -20.79 -5.97
N ALA A 70 -13.75 -21.44 -4.98
CA ALA A 70 -13.98 -22.84 -4.66
C ALA A 70 -15.29 -23.11 -3.87
N GLY A 71 -16.12 -22.09 -3.65
CA GLY A 71 -17.39 -22.24 -2.92
C GLY A 71 -17.23 -22.33 -1.40
N GLN A 72 -16.08 -21.90 -0.85
CA GLN A 72 -15.74 -21.94 0.57
C GLN A 72 -15.66 -20.53 1.18
N PRO A 73 -16.75 -19.74 1.20
CA PRO A 73 -16.72 -18.34 1.66
C PRO A 73 -16.37 -18.20 3.14
N ARG A 74 -16.70 -19.20 3.99
CA ARG A 74 -16.32 -19.19 5.40
C ARG A 74 -14.81 -19.28 5.60
N GLN A 75 -14.16 -20.18 4.86
CA GLN A 75 -12.71 -20.33 4.90
C GLN A 75 -12.01 -19.07 4.40
N ALA A 76 -12.55 -18.42 3.37
CA ALA A 76 -12.03 -17.15 2.89
C ALA A 76 -12.08 -16.05 3.97
N ASP A 77 -13.21 -15.93 4.67
CA ASP A 77 -13.36 -14.97 5.77
C ASP A 77 -12.38 -15.26 6.93
N ASP A 78 -12.15 -16.53 7.26
CA ASP A 78 -11.19 -16.91 8.32
C ASP A 78 -9.74 -16.55 7.93
N ILE A 79 -9.35 -16.78 6.67
CA ILE A 79 -8.04 -16.36 6.14
C ILE A 79 -7.88 -14.85 6.27
N LEU A 80 -8.89 -14.07 5.88
CA LEU A 80 -8.85 -12.61 5.94
C LEU A 80 -8.78 -12.10 7.39
N ARG A 81 -9.49 -12.73 8.32
CA ARG A 81 -9.45 -12.37 9.75
C ARG A 81 -8.08 -12.64 10.35
N GLN A 82 -7.47 -13.78 10.06
CA GLN A 82 -6.11 -14.11 10.49
C GLN A 82 -5.10 -13.09 9.95
N ALA A 83 -5.20 -12.75 8.67
CA ALA A 83 -4.35 -11.73 8.05
C ALA A 83 -4.56 -10.33 8.67
N ALA A 84 -5.80 -9.97 9.00
CA ALA A 84 -6.12 -8.71 9.65
C ALA A 84 -5.65 -8.64 11.11
N LEU A 85 -5.40 -9.75 11.80
CA LEU A 85 -4.73 -9.72 13.11
C LEU A 85 -3.24 -9.39 12.98
N ALA A 86 -2.58 -9.88 11.93
CA ALA A 86 -1.17 -9.60 11.65
C ALA A 86 -0.95 -8.20 11.06
N ALA A 87 -1.89 -7.72 10.25
CA ALA A 87 -1.90 -6.40 9.63
C ALA A 87 -3.28 -5.74 9.81
N PRO A 88 -3.64 -5.32 11.04
CA PRO A 88 -4.94 -4.65 11.32
C PRO A 88 -5.09 -3.38 10.51
N ASP A 89 -3.93 -2.84 10.20
CA ASP A 89 -3.68 -1.63 9.49
C ASP A 89 -3.48 -1.84 7.99
N ASN A 90 -4.08 -2.84 7.33
CA ASN A 90 -4.04 -2.94 5.87
C ASN A 90 -5.41 -2.57 5.26
N PRO A 91 -5.50 -1.53 4.40
CA PRO A 91 -6.78 -1.07 3.86
C PRO A 91 -7.42 -2.08 2.92
N ARG A 92 -6.62 -2.88 2.20
CA ARG A 92 -7.14 -3.90 1.28
C ARG A 92 -7.82 -5.03 2.06
N LEU A 93 -7.23 -5.46 3.19
CA LEU A 93 -7.84 -6.46 4.08
C LEU A 93 -9.14 -5.96 4.71
N GLN A 94 -9.15 -4.72 5.22
CA GLN A 94 -10.36 -4.14 5.83
C GLN A 94 -11.52 -4.07 4.83
N ARG A 95 -11.22 -3.71 3.58
CA ARG A 95 -12.21 -3.72 2.50
C ARG A 95 -12.74 -5.13 2.22
N ALA A 96 -11.86 -6.11 2.03
CA ALA A 96 -12.26 -7.49 1.71
C ALA A 96 -13.08 -8.16 2.84
N LEU A 97 -12.76 -7.85 4.10
CA LEU A 97 -13.54 -8.26 5.26
C LEU A 97 -14.92 -7.61 5.28
N ALA A 98 -15.00 -6.30 5.06
CA ALA A 98 -16.28 -5.60 5.01
C ALA A 98 -17.17 -6.13 3.87
N GLU A 99 -16.58 -6.44 2.72
CA GLU A 99 -17.28 -7.10 1.60
C GLU A 99 -17.79 -8.51 1.98
N GLY A 100 -16.98 -9.30 2.69
CA GLY A 100 -17.40 -10.61 3.21
C GLY A 100 -18.52 -10.53 4.26
N ASP A 101 -18.45 -9.52 5.14
CA ASP A 101 -19.49 -9.25 6.14
C ASP A 101 -20.81 -8.84 5.47
N MET A 102 -20.78 -8.04 4.40
CA MET A 102 -21.98 -7.70 3.62
C MET A 102 -22.58 -8.95 2.96
N ALA A 103 -21.76 -9.78 2.31
CA ALA A 103 -22.22 -11.00 1.65
C ALA A 103 -22.84 -12.01 2.66
N SER A 104 -22.39 -11.97 3.91
CA SER A 104 -22.90 -12.81 4.99
C SER A 104 -24.10 -12.20 5.75
N GLY A 105 -24.58 -11.01 5.36
CA GLY A 105 -25.66 -10.29 6.05
C GLY A 105 -25.28 -9.68 7.41
N ARG A 106 -23.99 -9.62 7.75
CA ARG A 106 -23.46 -9.01 8.98
C ARG A 106 -23.29 -7.50 8.80
N TRP A 107 -24.40 -6.78 8.62
CA TRP A 107 -24.39 -5.36 8.27
C TRP A 107 -23.69 -4.46 9.30
N ASP A 108 -23.79 -4.77 10.59
CA ASP A 108 -23.13 -3.97 11.64
C ASP A 108 -21.61 -4.11 11.59
N ALA A 109 -21.11 -5.35 11.40
CA ALA A 109 -19.69 -5.62 11.24
C ALA A 109 -19.14 -4.97 9.95
N ALA A 110 -19.89 -5.07 8.85
CA ALA A 110 -19.55 -4.41 7.59
C ALA A 110 -19.44 -2.89 7.77
N ARG A 111 -20.40 -2.26 8.45
CA ARG A 111 -20.41 -0.80 8.69
C ARG A 111 -19.21 -0.36 9.55
N ALA A 112 -18.86 -1.14 10.58
CA ALA A 112 -17.65 -0.91 11.36
C ALA A 112 -16.37 -1.06 10.52
N GLY A 113 -16.30 -2.09 9.66
CA GLY A 113 -15.20 -2.30 8.72
C GLY A 113 -15.02 -1.13 7.75
N TRP A 114 -16.10 -0.69 7.10
CA TRP A 114 -16.08 0.48 6.21
C TRP A 114 -15.66 1.75 6.93
N THR A 115 -16.11 1.97 8.17
CA THR A 115 -15.69 3.13 8.97
C THR A 115 -14.18 3.15 9.19
N ARG A 116 -13.56 2.00 9.46
CA ARG A 116 -12.09 1.86 9.57
C ARG A 116 -11.40 2.15 8.24
N TYR A 117 -11.90 1.58 7.15
CA TYR A 117 -11.37 1.83 5.80
C TYR A 117 -11.41 3.33 5.43
N TRP A 118 -12.57 3.98 5.60
CA TRP A 118 -12.79 5.39 5.25
C TRP A 118 -12.02 6.38 6.14
N ARG A 119 -11.80 6.06 7.42
CA ARG A 119 -10.99 6.91 8.31
C ARG A 119 -9.56 7.07 7.78
N ARG A 120 -9.04 6.06 7.09
CA ARG A 120 -7.69 6.07 6.55
C ARG A 120 -7.59 6.57 5.11
N GLY A 121 -8.58 6.31 4.26
CA GLY A 121 -8.61 6.90 2.90
C GLY A 121 -8.51 8.43 2.92
N ARG A 122 -8.95 9.07 4.02
CA ARG A 122 -8.85 10.51 4.27
C ARG A 122 -7.45 11.05 4.59
N THR A 123 -6.47 10.20 4.94
CA THR A 123 -5.10 10.64 5.24
C THR A 123 -4.16 10.59 4.03
N THR A 124 -4.53 9.90 2.96
CA THR A 124 -3.80 9.95 1.69
C THR A 124 -4.26 11.17 0.88
N THR A 125 -3.36 12.15 0.77
CA THR A 125 -3.46 13.37 -0.04
C THR A 125 -4.57 14.36 0.34
N LYS A 126 -4.33 15.16 1.39
CA LYS A 126 -4.37 16.60 1.10
C LYS A 126 -3.10 16.89 0.30
N PRO A 127 -3.16 17.35 -0.97
CA PRO A 127 -2.05 18.12 -1.49
C PRO A 127 -1.73 19.18 -0.45
N ALA A 128 -0.49 19.23 0.02
CA ALA A 128 -0.03 20.30 0.86
C ALA A 128 -0.05 21.58 0.00
N TRP A 129 -1.21 22.22 -0.10
CA TRP A 129 -1.32 23.60 -0.52
C TRP A 129 -0.60 24.42 0.54
N ARG A 130 0.73 24.54 0.42
CA ARG A 130 1.48 25.57 1.13
C ARG A 130 1.25 26.86 0.35
N CYS A 131 0.34 27.69 0.82
CA CYS A 131 0.29 29.08 0.43
C CYS A 131 1.60 29.73 0.91
N TRP A 132 2.51 30.01 -0.03
CA TRP A 132 3.64 30.87 0.26
C TRP A 132 3.17 32.31 0.16
N THR A 133 3.19 33.04 1.27
CA THR A 133 3.19 34.51 1.24
C THR A 133 4.59 34.94 0.80
N ARG A 134 4.65 35.77 -0.25
CA ARG A 134 5.89 36.36 -0.78
C ARG A 134 6.40 37.41 0.22
N THR A 135 7.06 36.99 1.30
CA THR A 135 7.77 37.92 2.22
C THR A 135 9.29 37.87 2.03
N SER A 136 9.77 37.32 0.91
CA SER A 136 11.19 37.32 0.58
C SER A 136 11.37 37.45 -0.94
N ALA A 137 11.18 38.67 -1.45
CA ALA A 137 11.75 39.09 -2.73
C ALA A 137 12.63 40.32 -2.46
N PRO A 138 13.88 40.35 -2.95
CA PRO A 138 14.79 41.48 -2.75
C PRO A 138 14.26 42.74 -3.43
N ALA A 139 14.57 43.88 -2.81
CA ALA A 139 14.09 45.21 -3.16
C ALA A 139 14.39 45.60 -4.61
N GLY A 140 13.36 46.01 -5.34
CA GLY A 140 13.48 46.69 -6.62
C GLY A 140 12.16 46.68 -7.40
N TRP A 141 11.58 47.88 -7.57
CA TRP A 141 10.46 48.26 -8.47
C TRP A 141 9.00 48.21 -7.92
N VAL A 142 8.59 49.29 -7.24
CA VAL A 142 7.49 50.27 -7.59
C VAL A 142 6.49 49.79 -8.68
N ARG A 143 5.15 49.79 -8.61
CA ARG A 143 4.05 50.49 -7.88
C ARG A 143 2.72 49.65 -7.92
N PRO A 144 1.59 50.08 -7.30
CA PRO A 144 0.55 49.19 -6.80
C PRO A 144 -0.62 48.95 -7.76
N GLY A 145 -1.12 47.72 -7.77
CA GLY A 145 -2.41 47.30 -8.34
C GLY A 145 -2.81 45.96 -7.68
N PRO A 146 -4.11 45.61 -7.64
CA PRO A 146 -4.55 44.39 -6.96
C PRO A 146 -3.88 43.17 -7.62
N ALA A 147 -3.12 42.43 -6.82
CA ALA A 147 -2.30 41.31 -7.30
C ALA A 147 -3.18 40.21 -7.91
N PRO A 148 -2.89 39.71 -9.13
CA PRO A 148 -3.54 38.51 -9.62
C PRO A 148 -3.06 37.31 -8.80
N ILE A 149 -4.01 36.52 -8.30
CA ILE A 149 -3.75 35.21 -7.71
C ILE A 149 -3.23 34.31 -8.83
N PHE A 150 -1.94 34.00 -8.83
CA PHE A 150 -1.32 33.15 -9.84
C PHE A 150 -1.23 31.71 -9.30
N CYS A 151 -2.13 30.83 -9.73
CA CYS A 151 -2.05 29.40 -9.47
C CYS A 151 -1.14 28.76 -10.52
N ARG A 152 0.13 28.45 -10.16
CA ARG A 152 1.02 27.66 -11.02
C ARG A 152 1.26 26.30 -10.38
N SER A 153 0.87 25.22 -11.04
CA SER A 153 1.21 23.85 -10.64
C SER A 153 2.68 23.56 -10.99
N ARG A 154 3.40 22.86 -10.10
CA ARG A 154 4.65 22.17 -10.44
C ARG A 154 4.49 20.70 -10.09
N ASN A 155 4.82 19.82 -11.02
CA ASN A 155 5.07 18.42 -10.67
C ASN A 155 6.45 18.27 -10.02
N ARG A 156 6.65 17.16 -9.30
CA ARG A 156 7.82 16.88 -8.44
C ARG A 156 9.19 16.91 -9.14
N ALA A 157 9.23 17.01 -10.47
CA ALA A 157 10.44 17.14 -11.28
C ALA A 157 10.84 18.61 -11.58
N GLY A 158 10.10 19.60 -11.10
CA GLY A 158 10.47 21.01 -11.26
C GLY A 158 10.30 21.59 -12.67
N THR A 159 9.81 20.80 -13.64
CA THR A 159 9.47 21.29 -14.97
C THR A 159 8.08 21.95 -14.99
N PRO A 160 7.93 23.14 -15.58
CA PRO A 160 6.63 23.72 -15.82
C PRO A 160 5.89 22.90 -16.89
N ILE A 161 4.65 22.52 -16.61
CA ILE A 161 3.71 22.03 -17.63
C ILE A 161 2.97 23.28 -18.11
N SER A 162 3.16 23.64 -19.38
CA SER A 162 2.32 24.63 -20.06
C SER A 162 1.15 23.91 -20.72
N CYS A 163 -0.06 24.45 -20.58
CA CYS A 163 -1.11 24.25 -21.58
C CYS A 163 -0.79 25.09 -22.81
#